data_AF-A0A3D3LHA5-F1
#
_entry.id   AF-A0A3D3LHA5-F1
#
_cell.length_a   1.000
_cell.length_b   1.000
_cell.length_c   1.000
_cell.angle_alpha   90.00
_cell.angle_beta   90.00
_cell.angle_gamma   90.00
#
_symmetry.space_group_name_H-M   'P 1'
#
loop_
_entity.id
_entity.type
_entity.pdbx_description
1 polymer ?
#
loop_
_entity_poly.entity_id
_entity_poly.type
_entity_poly.pdbx_seq_one_letter_code
_entity_poly.pdbx_strand_id
1 'polypeptide(L)'
;MSHPVADYLHELYLIPGVSVPETSGYPALSKLLNAVGDSLKPKITAVIHPSNNGAGIPDGGLFSRKELKKHGPDSPALFQLKPERGVIEVKALDADLSSFESSPQVRNYLEHYGQILLTNYRSFALWSWLLNQRQTG
;
A
#
# COMPACT_ATOMS: atom_id res chain seq x y z
N MET A 1 -5.91 6.55 24.34
CA MET A 1 -5.97 5.99 22.97
C MET A 1 -4.87 4.95 22.88
N SER A 2 -5.18 3.75 22.37
CA SER A 2 -4.15 2.76 22.07
C SER A 2 -3.25 3.27 20.93
N HIS A 3 -1.98 2.87 20.95
CA HIS A 3 -1.01 3.26 19.93
C HIS A 3 -1.35 2.56 18.60
N PRO A 4 -1.33 3.22 17.42
CA PRO A 4 -1.76 2.60 16.16
C PRO A 4 -1.06 1.27 15.83
N VAL A 5 0.23 1.15 16.16
CA VAL A 5 0.97 -0.11 16.00
C VAL A 5 0.49 -1.20 16.95
N ALA A 6 0.09 -0.86 18.18
CA ALA A 6 -0.43 -1.84 19.12
C ALA A 6 -1.79 -2.39 18.66
N ASP A 7 -2.67 -1.52 18.15
CA ASP A 7 -3.93 -1.93 17.52
C ASP A 7 -3.68 -2.83 16.31
N TYR A 8 -2.75 -2.44 15.45
CA TYR A 8 -2.37 -3.21 14.28
C TYR A 8 -1.91 -4.63 14.63
N LEU A 9 -0.98 -4.76 15.58
CA LEU A 9 -0.47 -6.07 16.01
C LEU A 9 -1.57 -6.91 16.67
N HIS A 10 -2.44 -6.28 17.47
CA HIS A 10 -3.56 -6.96 18.10
C HIS A 10 -4.56 -7.48 17.06
N GLU A 11 -4.94 -6.65 16.08
CA GLU A 11 -5.85 -7.06 15.00
C GLU A 11 -5.26 -8.19 14.16
N LEU A 12 -3.97 -8.13 13.83
CA LEU A 12 -3.29 -9.24 13.13
C LEU A 12 -3.24 -10.52 13.96
N TYR A 13 -3.05 -10.42 15.28
CA TYR A 13 -3.05 -11.58 16.18
C TYR A 13 -4.40 -12.31 16.22
N LEU A 14 -5.51 -11.59 16.05
CA LEU A 14 -6.85 -12.18 16.03
C LEU A 14 -7.16 -12.94 14.74
N ILE A 15 -6.36 -12.78 13.68
CA ILE A 15 -6.56 -13.48 12.41
C ILE A 15 -6.12 -14.94 12.57
N PRO A 16 -7.00 -15.93 12.34
CA PRO A 16 -6.64 -17.33 12.42
C PRO A 16 -5.53 -17.70 11.43
N GLY A 17 -4.50 -18.43 11.86
CA GLY A 17 -3.31 -18.70 11.04
C GLY A 17 -3.47 -19.77 9.95
N VAL A 18 -4.59 -20.49 9.87
CA VAL A 18 -4.77 -21.63 8.94
C VAL A 18 -5.84 -21.29 7.90
N SER A 19 -5.48 -21.40 6.62
CA SER A 19 -6.37 -21.28 5.45
C SER A 19 -7.02 -19.91 5.20
N VAL A 20 -6.50 -18.84 5.80
CA VAL A 20 -6.97 -17.47 5.52
C VAL A 20 -6.20 -16.86 4.35
N PRO A 21 -6.86 -16.17 3.41
CA PRO A 21 -6.18 -15.43 2.36
C PRO A 21 -5.24 -14.37 2.95
N GLU A 22 -4.15 -14.07 2.24
CA GLU A 22 -3.23 -12.95 2.57
C GLU A 22 -3.99 -11.64 2.77
N THR A 23 -5.11 -11.45 2.06
CA THR A 23 -5.97 -10.26 2.13
C THR A 23 -6.68 -10.06 3.47
N SER A 24 -6.66 -11.06 4.36
CA SER A 24 -7.30 -10.98 5.69
C SER A 24 -6.70 -9.89 6.58
N GLY A 25 -5.44 -9.51 6.33
CA GLY A 25 -4.77 -8.42 7.05
C GLY A 25 -5.07 -7.02 6.50
N TYR A 26 -5.79 -6.88 5.38
CA TYR A 26 -6.05 -5.59 4.74
C TYR A 26 -6.77 -4.57 5.65
N PRO A 27 -7.78 -4.95 6.45
CA PRO A 27 -8.43 -4.00 7.36
C PRO A 27 -7.45 -3.41 8.39
N ALA A 28 -6.61 -4.26 9.00
CA ALA A 28 -5.62 -3.83 9.98
C ALA A 28 -4.55 -2.93 9.35
N LEU A 29 -4.06 -3.30 8.17
CA LEU A 29 -3.09 -2.50 7.41
C LEU A 29 -3.66 -1.12 7.04
N SER A 30 -4.88 -1.08 6.48
CA SER A 30 -5.54 0.18 6.11
C SER A 30 -5.72 1.08 7.33
N LYS A 31 -6.15 0.52 8.47
CA LYS A 31 -6.32 1.27 9.73
C LYS A 31 -4.99 1.88 10.20
N LEU A 32 -3.90 1.11 10.20
CA LEU A 32 -2.57 1.61 10.56
C LEU A 32 -2.13 2.75 9.64
N LEU A 33 -2.21 2.54 8.31
CA LEU A 33 -1.76 3.53 7.33
C LEU A 33 -2.61 4.81 7.37
N ASN A 34 -3.92 4.69 7.60
CA ASN A 34 -4.81 5.84 7.76
C ASN A 34 -4.51 6.62 9.04
N ALA A 35 -4.22 5.94 10.16
CA ALA A 35 -3.82 6.61 11.40
C ALA A 35 -2.52 7.42 11.21
N VAL A 36 -1.54 6.87 10.47
CA VAL A 36 -0.33 7.61 10.09
C VAL A 36 -0.68 8.74 9.11
N GLY A 37 -1.44 8.47 8.06
CA GLY A 37 -1.81 9.43 7.02
C GLY A 37 -2.63 10.62 7.53
N ASP A 38 -3.40 10.45 8.60
CA ASP A 38 -4.14 11.52 9.26
C ASP A 38 -3.24 12.53 9.98
N SER A 39 -2.01 12.14 10.30
CA SER A 39 -1.00 13.03 10.89
C SER A 39 -0.22 13.84 9.84
N LEU A 40 -0.32 13.48 8.55
CA LEU A 40 0.40 14.12 7.46
C LEU A 40 -0.31 15.36 6.89
N LYS A 41 0.45 16.21 6.19
CA LYS A 41 -0.07 17.35 5.41
C LYS A 41 0.49 17.29 3.97
N PRO A 42 -0.36 17.14 2.93
CA PRO A 42 -1.80 16.86 3.02
C PRO A 42 -2.08 15.52 3.70
N LYS A 43 -3.31 15.36 4.23
CA LYS A 43 -3.76 14.08 4.79
C LYS A 43 -3.81 13.02 3.70
N ILE A 44 -3.32 11.83 4.03
CA ILE A 44 -3.24 10.68 3.14
C ILE A 44 -4.17 9.58 3.65
N THR A 45 -4.83 8.89 2.73
CA THR A 45 -5.73 7.77 3.01
C THR A 45 -5.31 6.58 2.15
N ALA A 46 -5.15 5.43 2.79
CA ALA A 46 -4.96 4.15 2.14
C ALA A 46 -6.30 3.61 1.66
N VAL A 47 -6.36 3.29 0.37
CA VAL A 47 -7.49 2.60 -0.27
C VAL A 47 -6.97 1.26 -0.78
N ILE A 48 -7.45 0.17 -0.21
CA ILE A 48 -7.03 -1.21 -0.53
C ILE A 48 -8.15 -1.91 -1.29
N HIS A 49 -7.79 -2.68 -2.33
CA HIS A 49 -8.71 -3.41 -3.19
C HIS A 49 -8.72 -4.92 -2.83
N PRO A 50 -9.74 -5.41 -2.09
CA PRO A 50 -9.77 -6.80 -1.62
C PRO A 50 -9.90 -7.85 -2.74
N SER A 51 -10.25 -7.45 -3.97
CA SER A 51 -10.53 -8.36 -5.09
C SER A 51 -9.44 -8.34 -6.18
N ASN A 52 -8.21 -7.92 -5.85
CA ASN A 52 -7.12 -7.99 -6.81
C ASN A 52 -6.66 -9.45 -7.01
N ASN A 53 -6.95 -10.02 -8.19
CA ASN A 53 -6.65 -11.42 -8.53
C ASN A 53 -5.34 -11.57 -9.33
N GLY A 54 -4.35 -10.68 -9.13
CA GLY A 54 -3.08 -10.75 -9.86
C GLY A 54 -3.14 -10.20 -11.29
N ALA A 55 -4.07 -9.29 -11.59
CA ALA A 55 -4.21 -8.64 -12.90
C ALA A 55 -3.08 -7.63 -13.23
N GLY A 56 -1.99 -7.64 -12.47
CA GLY A 56 -0.91 -6.66 -12.58
C GLY A 56 -1.22 -5.29 -11.98
N ILE A 57 -2.32 -5.13 -11.24
CA ILE A 57 -2.68 -3.91 -10.50
C ILE A 57 -2.15 -4.04 -9.06
N PRO A 58 -1.68 -2.96 -8.40
CA PRO A 58 -1.30 -3.01 -6.99
C PRO A 58 -2.48 -3.28 -6.06
N ASP A 59 -2.21 -3.83 -4.87
CA ASP A 59 -3.24 -4.11 -3.85
C ASP A 59 -3.91 -2.85 -3.30
N GLY A 60 -3.24 -1.70 -3.33
CA GLY A 60 -3.82 -0.44 -2.88
C GLY A 60 -3.08 0.79 -3.33
N GLY A 61 -3.62 1.95 -2.97
CA GLY A 61 -3.03 3.26 -3.24
C GLY A 61 -3.11 4.20 -2.05
N LEU A 62 -2.15 5.13 -1.99
CA LEU A 62 -2.08 6.18 -0.97
C LEU A 62 -2.47 7.53 -1.59
N PHE A 63 -3.71 7.94 -1.33
CA PHE A 63 -4.34 9.10 -1.96
C PHE A 63 -4.46 10.27 -0.99
N SER A 64 -4.36 11.50 -1.49
CA SER A 64 -4.76 12.63 -0.66
C SER A 64 -6.27 12.80 -0.63
N ARG A 65 -6.75 13.51 0.40
CA ARG A 65 -8.17 13.88 0.49
C ARG A 65 -8.68 14.65 -0.73
N LYS A 66 -7.81 15.37 -1.45
CA LYS A 66 -8.17 16.09 -2.67
C LYS A 66 -8.52 15.12 -3.79
N GLU A 67 -7.71 14.08 -4.00
CA GLU A 67 -7.96 13.04 -4.99
C GLU A 67 -9.24 12.27 -4.68
N LEU A 68 -9.41 11.86 -3.42
CA LEU A 68 -10.61 11.12 -2.99
C LEU A 68 -11.90 11.92 -3.16
N LYS A 69 -11.90 13.23 -2.89
CA LYS A 69 -13.07 14.08 -3.12
C LYS A 69 -13.43 14.19 -4.60
N LYS A 70 -12.44 14.16 -5.48
CA LYS A 70 -12.65 14.31 -6.92
C LYS A 70 -13.24 13.06 -7.56
N HIS A 71 -12.85 11.88 -7.07
CA HIS A 71 -13.16 10.61 -7.73
C HIS A 71 -14.10 9.70 -6.93
N GLY A 72 -14.27 9.93 -5.62
CA GLY A 72 -15.01 9.06 -4.71
C GLY A 72 -14.12 7.94 -4.15
N PRO A 73 -14.22 7.61 -2.85
CA PRO A 73 -13.32 6.66 -2.18
C PRO A 73 -13.45 5.21 -2.65
N ASP A 74 -14.62 4.83 -3.15
CA ASP A 74 -14.91 3.47 -3.62
C ASP A 74 -14.83 3.34 -5.15
N SER A 75 -14.35 4.39 -5.84
CA SER A 75 -14.33 4.42 -7.29
C SER A 75 -13.23 3.50 -7.85
N PRO A 76 -13.57 2.54 -8.73
CA PRO A 76 -12.57 1.74 -9.43
C PRO A 76 -11.57 2.57 -10.24
N ALA A 77 -11.95 3.80 -10.61
CA ALA A 77 -11.08 4.73 -11.31
C ALA A 77 -9.87 5.16 -10.48
N LEU A 78 -9.92 5.08 -9.14
CA LEU A 78 -8.78 5.42 -8.27
C LEU A 78 -7.54 4.57 -8.59
N PHE A 79 -7.73 3.32 -8.98
CA PHE A 79 -6.62 2.39 -9.30
C PHE A 79 -6.04 2.61 -10.70
N GLN A 80 -6.72 3.42 -11.53
CA GLN A 80 -6.19 3.91 -12.81
C GLN A 80 -5.45 5.24 -12.66
N LEU A 81 -5.58 5.90 -11.50
CA LEU A 81 -4.83 7.12 -11.19
C LEU A 81 -3.44 6.76 -10.68
N LYS A 82 -2.52 7.74 -10.77
CA LYS A 82 -1.24 7.69 -10.05
C LYS A 82 -1.47 8.29 -8.66
N PRO A 83 -1.53 7.50 -7.57
CA PRO A 83 -1.76 8.04 -6.25
C PRO A 83 -0.62 8.98 -5.86
N GLU A 84 -0.92 10.13 -5.24
CA GLU A 84 0.08 11.15 -4.89
C GLU A 84 1.23 10.64 -4.00
N ARG A 85 1.02 9.53 -3.27
CA ARG A 85 2.03 8.90 -2.39
C ARG A 85 2.32 7.45 -2.78
N GLY A 86 2.07 7.10 -4.03
CA GLY A 86 2.39 5.77 -4.56
C GLY A 86 1.41 4.68 -4.14
N VAL A 87 1.83 3.45 -4.40
CA VAL A 87 0.99 2.25 -4.30
C VAL A 87 1.40 1.35 -3.15
N ILE A 88 0.49 0.46 -2.74
CA ILE A 88 0.68 -0.54 -1.69
C ILE A 88 0.64 -1.90 -2.37
N GLU A 89 1.59 -2.76 -2.01
CA GLU A 89 1.64 -4.15 -2.45
C GLU A 89 1.88 -5.05 -1.24
N VAL A 90 1.06 -6.08 -1.08
CA VAL A 90 1.15 -7.04 0.00
C VAL A 90 1.73 -8.35 -0.53
N LYS A 91 2.59 -8.99 0.25
CA LYS A 91 3.18 -10.30 -0.03
C LYS A 91 2.82 -11.31 1.06
N ALA A 92 3.04 -12.58 0.74
CA ALA A 92 3.02 -13.68 1.69
C ALA A 92 3.79 -13.36 2.98
N LEU A 93 3.28 -13.85 4.13
CA LEU A 93 3.82 -13.57 5.46
C LEU A 93 5.30 -13.97 5.64
N ASP A 94 5.76 -14.96 4.89
CA ASP A 94 7.14 -15.50 4.92
C ASP A 94 8.05 -14.89 3.84
N ALA A 95 7.52 -14.01 2.98
CA ALA A 95 8.28 -13.40 1.91
C ALA A 95 9.38 -12.47 2.45
N ASP A 96 10.60 -12.63 1.93
CA ASP A 96 11.69 -11.66 2.14
C ASP A 96 11.47 -10.46 1.21
N LEU A 97 11.08 -9.33 1.79
CA LEU A 97 10.80 -8.12 1.02
C LEU A 97 12.02 -7.62 0.23
N SER A 98 13.25 -7.84 0.70
CA SER A 98 14.46 -7.35 0.02
C SER A 98 14.69 -8.03 -1.34
N SER A 99 14.19 -9.26 -1.50
CA SER A 99 14.25 -10.00 -2.77
C SER A 99 13.44 -9.36 -3.90
N PHE A 100 12.50 -8.46 -3.59
CA PHE A 100 11.61 -7.84 -4.57
C PHE A 100 12.14 -6.54 -5.17
N GLU A 101 13.19 -5.92 -4.60
CA GLU A 101 13.70 -4.61 -5.03
C GLU A 101 14.03 -4.57 -6.54
N SER A 102 14.61 -5.66 -7.06
CA SER A 102 14.99 -5.81 -8.46
C SER A 102 13.98 -6.61 -9.30
N SER A 103 12.80 -6.89 -8.76
CA SER A 103 11.78 -7.66 -9.47
C SER A 103 11.15 -6.84 -10.61
N PRO A 104 10.73 -7.48 -11.72
CA PRO A 104 9.99 -6.80 -12.79
C PRO A 104 8.74 -6.10 -12.29
N GLN A 105 8.01 -6.70 -11.33
CA GLN A 105 6.80 -6.10 -10.77
C GLN A 105 7.08 -4.78 -10.06
N VAL A 106 8.06 -4.76 -9.14
CA VAL A 106 8.43 -3.54 -8.40
C VAL A 106 8.94 -2.46 -9.34
N ARG A 107 9.75 -2.81 -10.35
CA ARG A 107 10.20 -1.85 -11.37
C ARG A 107 9.03 -1.26 -12.15
N ASN A 108 8.10 -2.09 -12.62
CA ASN A 108 6.93 -1.62 -13.34
C ASN A 108 6.09 -0.68 -12.46
N TYR A 109 5.88 -1.00 -11.19
CA TYR A 109 5.14 -0.12 -10.27
C TYR A 109 5.88 1.18 -9.97
N LEU A 110 7.20 1.15 -9.81
CA LEU A 110 7.98 2.36 -9.65
C LEU A 110 7.93 3.26 -10.90
N GLU A 111 8.02 2.69 -12.10
CA GLU A 111 7.88 3.44 -13.36
C GLU A 111 6.49 4.07 -13.53
N HIS A 112 5.44 3.33 -13.19
CA HIS A 112 4.07 3.79 -13.37
C HIS A 112 3.63 4.75 -12.25
N TYR A 113 3.97 4.47 -11.00
CA TYR A 113 3.41 5.15 -9.82
C TYR A 113 4.43 5.96 -9.02
N GLY A 114 5.73 5.87 -9.33
CA GLY A 114 6.80 6.67 -8.73
C GLY A 114 7.26 6.22 -7.34
N GLN A 115 6.38 5.60 -6.56
CA GLN A 115 6.64 5.10 -5.21
C GLN A 115 5.80 3.84 -4.93
N ILE A 116 6.38 2.92 -4.15
CA ILE A 116 5.72 1.69 -3.70
C ILE A 116 6.07 1.38 -2.24
N LEU A 117 5.04 1.06 -1.46
CA LEU A 117 5.13 0.47 -0.13
C LEU A 117 4.86 -1.04 -0.22
N LEU A 118 5.90 -1.86 -0.05
CA LEU A 118 5.77 -3.31 0.07
C LEU A 118 5.62 -3.71 1.55
N THR A 119 4.78 -4.70 1.82
CA THR A 119 4.69 -5.29 3.16
C THR A 119 4.30 -6.77 3.12
N ASN A 120 4.79 -7.53 4.09
CA ASN A 120 4.30 -8.87 4.44
C ASN A 120 3.62 -8.86 5.82
N TYR A 121 3.07 -7.70 6.21
CA TYR A 121 2.52 -7.37 7.54
C TYR A 121 3.52 -7.30 8.70
N ARG A 122 4.68 -7.95 8.58
CA ARG A 122 5.72 -7.98 9.63
C ARG A 122 6.82 -6.96 9.37
N SER A 123 7.07 -6.72 8.09
CA SER A 123 8.08 -5.82 7.57
C SER A 123 7.46 -4.85 6.59
N PHE A 124 8.07 -3.68 6.47
CA PHE A 124 7.69 -2.64 5.52
C PHE A 124 8.93 -2.20 4.75
N ALA A 125 8.83 -2.14 3.43
CA ALA A 125 9.85 -1.62 2.54
C ALA A 125 9.26 -0.51 1.69
N LEU A 126 9.94 0.64 1.62
CA LEU A 126 9.52 1.78 0.81
C LEU A 126 10.58 2.02 -0.27
N TRP A 127 10.18 1.92 -1.53
CA TRP A 127 11.01 2.34 -2.65
C TRP A 127 10.36 3.49 -3.39
N SER A 128 11.19 4.42 -3.86
CA SER A 128 10.76 5.53 -4.70
C SER A 128 11.90 5.96 -5.59
N TRP A 129 11.57 6.44 -6.77
CA TRP A 129 12.54 7.19 -7.56
C TRP A 129 12.90 8.48 -6.82
N LEU A 130 14.19 8.69 -6.57
CA LEU A 130 14.67 10.01 -6.13
C LEU A 130 14.37 11.00 -7.25
N LEU A 131 13.76 12.15 -6.91
CA LEU A 131 13.27 13.17 -7.84
C LEU A 131 14.33 13.84 -8.76
N ASN A 132 15.56 13.31 -8.85
CA ASN A 132 16.66 13.87 -9.63
C ASN A 132 17.23 12.96 -10.74
N GLN A 133 16.48 11.97 -11.20
CA GLN A 133 16.86 11.16 -12.39
C GLN A 133 15.77 11.23 -13.47
N ARG A 134 15.20 12.41 -13.72
CA ARG A 134 14.73 12.69 -15.09
C ARG A 134 15.98 12.81 -15.93
N GLN A 135 16.42 11.68 -16.47
CA GLN A 135 17.39 11.68 -17.56
C GLN A 135 16.86 12.65 -18.61
N THR A 136 17.62 13.72 -18.81
CA THR A 136 17.65 14.46 -20.05
C THR A 136 17.93 13.45 -21.17
N GLY A 137 16.88 13.10 -21.90
CA GLY A 137 16.92 12.45 -23.19
C GLY A 137 16.22 13.35 -24.19
#